data_AF-A0A3B0YQB6-F1
#
_entry.id   AF-A0A3B0YQB6-F1
#
_cell.length_a   1.000
_cell.length_b   1.000
_cell.length_c   1.000
_cell.angle_alpha   90.00
_cell.angle_beta   90.00
_cell.angle_gamma   90.00
#
_symmetry.space_group_name_H-M   'P 1'
#
loop_
_entity.id
_entity.type
_entity.pdbx_description
1 polymer ?
#
loop_
_entity_poly.entity_id
_entity_poly.type
_entity_poly.pdbx_seq_one_letter_code
_entity_poly.pdbx_strand_id
1 'polypeptide(L)'
;MLTDFFRHTAATVFILKCTLFSAFSQAEATSVHLSVITSANPQSNALQSFIITPENALLKEGIKHASKQQTIGQQTPFVIEYTQKAEKNQQLQWQIKVADKQHGTINVLSEFKGKGRMLNSGFKWQSSKLDGSVKNRQRLVFRPRSFKHQPSIYKKGKGPGGQRRKYGGGTRNINELKYNPEFGYIVTLSILDKDKIISNHKTHLKMDYKDMIRQEYINHYDIKRYGRGKNGHIPIPKRDEISDIPEKPRSLKGNPLTESKYGLIINDGLLGLADKINSAYQNKLRHYKETGALKDLQKNKLKIPNNKLWLTSGWRNPERNEWYSNAVNGIHQRGGAIDLVIMAPSNSLEAAIGYWILWQALQQKKSEINAFWQLETNGRPMTTREFKQDIEPANGIPDAFDKADHLHANVLY
;
A
#
# COMPACT_ATOMS: atom_id res chain seq x y z
N MET A 1 -34.79 57.72 -27.72
CA MET A 1 -33.39 58.12 -27.46
C MET A 1 -32.85 57.14 -26.44
N LEU A 2 -32.00 56.20 -26.87
CA LEU A 2 -30.55 56.21 -26.59
C LEU A 2 -30.32 56.25 -25.06
N THR A 3 -29.72 55.30 -24.36
CA THR A 3 -28.69 54.27 -24.64
C THR A 3 -28.57 53.52 -23.31
N ASP A 4 -28.70 52.20 -23.30
CA ASP A 4 -27.58 51.24 -23.20
C ASP A 4 -26.93 51.08 -21.80
N PHE A 5 -26.69 49.81 -21.50
CA PHE A 5 -25.59 49.26 -20.69
C PHE A 5 -25.74 48.95 -19.17
N PHE A 6 -25.96 47.65 -18.95
CA PHE A 6 -25.17 46.74 -18.09
C PHE A 6 -25.34 46.72 -16.55
N ARG A 7 -25.80 45.53 -16.12
CA ARG A 7 -25.21 44.59 -15.12
C ARG A 7 -25.71 44.56 -13.66
N HIS A 8 -26.07 43.32 -13.32
CA HIS A 8 -25.82 42.57 -12.07
C HIS A 8 -26.75 42.85 -10.89
N THR A 9 -27.58 41.85 -10.52
CA THR A 9 -27.38 40.99 -9.32
C THR A 9 -28.64 40.20 -8.99
N ALA A 10 -28.57 38.86 -9.06
CA ALA A 10 -29.38 37.89 -8.28
C ALA A 10 -28.83 36.48 -8.61
N ALA A 11 -28.03 35.89 -7.73
CA ALA A 11 -28.44 34.96 -6.67
C ALA A 11 -28.84 33.57 -7.22
N THR A 12 -27.89 32.63 -7.33
CA THR A 12 -27.58 31.52 -6.39
C THR A 12 -28.45 30.26 -6.58
N VAL A 13 -27.76 29.11 -6.53
CA VAL A 13 -28.19 27.71 -6.30
C VAL A 13 -28.36 26.85 -7.58
N PHE A 14 -27.32 26.17 -8.05
CA PHE A 14 -26.93 24.77 -7.73
C PHE A 14 -27.90 23.70 -8.25
N ILE A 15 -27.64 23.15 -9.46
CA ILE A 15 -27.72 21.69 -9.68
C ILE A 15 -26.50 21.26 -10.50
N LEU A 16 -25.89 20.22 -9.94
CA LEU A 16 -24.64 19.54 -10.22
C LEU A 16 -24.50 19.07 -11.69
N LYS A 17 -23.45 19.54 -12.35
CA LYS A 17 -22.87 18.89 -13.54
C LYS A 17 -22.21 17.57 -13.13
N CYS A 18 -22.85 16.45 -13.41
CA CYS A 18 -22.20 15.13 -13.42
C CYS A 18 -21.86 14.72 -14.86
N THR A 19 -20.85 15.33 -15.44
CA THR A 19 -20.20 14.85 -16.66
C THR A 19 -18.77 15.36 -16.72
N LEU A 20 -17.87 14.73 -15.98
CA LEU A 20 -16.43 14.81 -16.26
C LEU A 20 -15.78 13.45 -15.99
N PHE A 21 -15.61 12.71 -17.09
CA PHE A 21 -14.53 11.79 -17.39
C PHE A 21 -13.51 11.57 -16.26
N SER A 22 -13.65 10.46 -15.54
CA SER A 22 -12.50 9.75 -15.00
C SER A 22 -12.07 8.73 -16.05
N ALA A 23 -10.81 8.81 -16.48
CA ALA A 23 -10.19 7.88 -17.41
C ALA A 23 -10.49 6.42 -17.01
N PHE A 24 -11.33 5.77 -17.82
CA PHE A 24 -11.47 4.33 -17.81
C PHE A 24 -10.11 3.73 -18.18
N SER A 25 -9.31 3.35 -17.18
CA SER A 25 -8.49 2.16 -17.38
C SER A 25 -9.48 1.00 -17.41
N GLN A 26 -9.88 0.60 -18.62
CA GLN A 26 -10.59 -0.66 -18.81
C GLN A 26 -9.68 -1.76 -18.26
N ALA A 27 -9.96 -2.20 -17.03
CA ALA A 27 -9.49 -3.49 -16.57
C ALA A 27 -10.03 -4.53 -17.56
N GLU A 28 -9.10 -5.26 -18.15
CA GLU A 28 -9.30 -6.27 -19.19
C GLU A 28 -10.53 -7.14 -18.93
N ALA A 29 -11.32 -7.35 -19.98
CA ALA A 29 -12.66 -7.96 -19.97
C ALA A 29 -12.81 -9.16 -19.01
N THR A 30 -13.56 -8.95 -17.93
CA THR A 30 -14.19 -10.04 -17.17
C THR A 30 -15.45 -10.48 -17.89
N SER A 31 -15.50 -11.73 -18.35
CA SER A 31 -16.71 -12.28 -18.96
C SER A 31 -17.84 -12.32 -17.94
N VAL A 32 -19.00 -11.75 -18.28
CA VAL A 32 -20.24 -11.84 -17.48
C VAL A 32 -20.75 -13.27 -17.29
N HIS A 33 -20.21 -14.24 -18.03
CA HIS A 33 -20.59 -15.65 -17.98
C HIS A 33 -19.67 -16.51 -17.11
N LEU A 34 -18.61 -15.93 -16.53
CA LEU A 34 -17.76 -16.60 -15.55
C LEU A 34 -18.00 -15.98 -14.17
N SER A 35 -18.63 -16.76 -13.30
CA SER A 35 -18.70 -16.44 -11.88
C SER A 35 -17.43 -16.92 -11.20
N VAL A 36 -16.92 -16.16 -10.24
CA VAL A 36 -15.74 -16.56 -9.47
C VAL A 36 -16.02 -16.41 -7.99
N ILE A 37 -15.90 -17.51 -7.26
CA ILE A 37 -16.05 -17.60 -5.83
C ILE A 37 -14.66 -17.77 -5.23
N THR A 38 -14.26 -16.80 -4.40
CA THR A 38 -13.00 -16.78 -3.65
C THR A 38 -13.31 -16.35 -2.22
N SER A 39 -12.32 -16.39 -1.31
CA SER A 39 -12.45 -15.83 0.04
C SER A 39 -12.59 -14.29 0.09
N ALA A 40 -13.02 -13.64 -1.01
CA ALA A 40 -13.07 -12.20 -1.10
C ALA A 40 -14.07 -11.59 -0.11
N ASN A 41 -13.61 -10.57 0.61
CA ASN A 41 -14.48 -9.64 1.32
C ASN A 41 -15.45 -9.00 0.30
N PRO A 42 -16.78 -9.06 0.50
CA PRO A 42 -17.78 -8.49 -0.41
C PRO A 42 -17.66 -6.97 -0.63
N GLN A 43 -16.86 -6.27 0.17
CA GLN A 43 -16.58 -4.83 0.06
C GLN A 43 -15.28 -4.50 -0.74
N SER A 44 -14.65 -5.47 -1.40
CA SER A 44 -13.39 -5.29 -2.12
C SER A 44 -13.57 -4.72 -3.54
N ASN A 45 -12.77 -3.71 -3.92
CA ASN A 45 -12.67 -3.22 -5.30
C ASN A 45 -11.80 -4.12 -6.21
N ALA A 46 -11.00 -5.02 -5.65
CA ALA A 46 -10.45 -6.14 -6.40
C ALA A 46 -11.59 -7.10 -6.70
N LEU A 47 -11.80 -7.46 -7.98
CA LEU A 47 -12.78 -8.47 -8.38
C LEU A 47 -12.68 -9.73 -7.50
N GLN A 48 -11.49 -10.08 -7.00
CA GLN A 48 -11.24 -11.22 -6.12
C GLN A 48 -10.03 -10.96 -5.21
N SER A 49 -10.25 -10.80 -3.90
CA SER A 49 -9.18 -10.65 -2.90
C SER A 49 -8.61 -12.02 -2.49
N PHE A 50 -7.27 -12.15 -2.45
CA PHE A 50 -6.59 -13.36 -1.98
C PHE A 50 -5.15 -13.10 -1.53
N ILE A 51 -4.63 -13.98 -0.68
CA ILE A 51 -3.21 -14.09 -0.28
C ILE A 51 -2.72 -15.51 -0.56
N ILE A 52 -1.41 -15.73 -0.61
CA ILE A 52 -0.77 -17.03 -0.78
C ILE A 52 -0.12 -17.45 0.53
N THR A 53 -0.66 -18.49 1.15
CA THR A 53 -0.12 -19.04 2.41
C THR A 53 0.89 -20.17 2.15
N PRO A 54 2.00 -20.25 2.90
CA PRO A 54 2.86 -21.42 2.87
C PRO A 54 2.12 -22.67 3.34
N GLU A 55 2.40 -23.82 2.72
CA GLU A 55 1.81 -25.09 3.14
C GLU A 55 2.27 -25.44 4.56
N ASN A 56 1.34 -25.82 5.43
CA ASN A 56 1.56 -26.18 6.83
C ASN A 56 2.12 -25.07 7.73
N ALA A 57 2.04 -23.79 7.34
CA ALA A 57 2.40 -22.67 8.20
C ALA A 57 1.24 -22.24 9.09
N LEU A 58 1.49 -22.09 10.39
CA LEU A 58 0.59 -21.44 11.32
C LEU A 58 0.84 -19.93 11.29
N LEU A 59 0.18 -19.26 10.34
CA LEU A 59 0.19 -17.82 10.23
C LEU A 59 -0.90 -17.23 11.13
N LYS A 60 -0.62 -16.06 11.71
CA LYS A 60 -1.59 -15.29 12.48
C LYS A 60 -2.05 -14.08 11.68
N GLU A 61 -3.34 -13.79 11.71
CA GLU A 61 -3.97 -12.61 11.12
C GLU A 61 -4.52 -11.68 12.21
N GLY A 62 -4.44 -10.37 11.96
CA GLY A 62 -4.90 -9.29 12.81
C GLY A 62 -3.82 -8.27 13.10
N ILE A 63 -4.13 -7.37 14.02
CA ILE A 63 -3.18 -6.41 14.56
C ILE A 63 -2.30 -7.07 15.63
N LYS A 64 -1.03 -6.64 15.72
CA LYS A 64 -0.04 -7.15 16.69
C LYS A 64 -0.54 -7.12 18.14
N HIS A 65 -1.38 -6.16 18.47
CA HIS A 65 -1.89 -5.90 19.82
C HIS A 65 -3.38 -6.24 19.99
N ALA A 66 -4.04 -6.77 18.96
CA ALA A 66 -5.41 -7.23 19.10
C ALA A 66 -5.47 -8.44 20.05
N SER A 67 -6.44 -8.42 20.97
CA SER A 67 -6.69 -9.51 21.92
C SER A 67 -7.12 -10.82 21.26
N LYS A 68 -7.52 -10.77 19.98
CA LYS A 68 -7.96 -11.93 19.19
C LYS A 68 -7.28 -11.94 17.82
N GLN A 69 -6.11 -12.56 17.76
CA GLN A 69 -5.46 -12.95 16.49
C GLN A 69 -6.01 -14.30 16.05
N GLN A 70 -6.31 -14.45 14.76
CA GLN A 70 -6.85 -15.68 14.19
C GLN A 70 -5.76 -16.43 13.42
N THR A 71 -5.75 -17.75 13.50
CA THR A 71 -4.83 -18.56 12.69
C THR A 71 -5.37 -18.71 11.28
N ILE A 72 -4.61 -18.25 10.28
CA ILE A 72 -4.92 -18.44 8.86
C ILE A 72 -4.08 -19.61 8.34
N GLY A 73 -4.59 -20.83 8.53
CA GLY A 73 -3.84 -22.07 8.31
C GLY A 73 -3.95 -22.66 6.89
N GLN A 74 -4.84 -22.16 6.03
CA GLN A 74 -5.10 -22.78 4.72
C GLN A 74 -5.50 -21.78 3.62
N GLN A 75 -4.95 -22.00 2.43
CA GLN A 75 -5.33 -21.31 1.21
C GLN A 75 -6.76 -21.64 0.80
N THR A 76 -7.65 -20.66 0.73
CA THR A 76 -8.98 -20.85 0.12
C THR A 76 -8.81 -21.08 -1.40
N PRO A 77 -9.44 -22.12 -1.97
CA PRO A 77 -9.40 -22.35 -3.40
C PRO A 77 -10.26 -21.33 -4.16
N PHE A 78 -9.87 -21.03 -5.39
CA PHE A 78 -10.70 -20.38 -6.38
C PHE A 78 -11.68 -21.39 -6.97
N VAL A 79 -12.95 -21.03 -7.05
CA VAL A 79 -13.98 -21.77 -7.77
C VAL A 79 -14.50 -20.88 -8.88
N ILE A 80 -14.35 -21.31 -10.13
CA ILE A 80 -14.79 -20.58 -11.31
C ILE A 80 -15.89 -21.40 -11.98
N GLU A 81 -17.03 -20.77 -12.20
CA GLU A 81 -18.21 -21.42 -12.77
C GLU A 81 -18.63 -20.73 -14.05
N TYR A 82 -18.90 -21.52 -15.09
CA TYR A 82 -19.59 -21.05 -16.27
C TYR A 82 -21.10 -21.01 -15.99
N THR A 83 -21.66 -19.81 -15.93
CA THR A 83 -23.06 -19.59 -15.49
C THR A 83 -24.08 -19.92 -16.58
N GLN A 84 -23.64 -20.07 -17.83
CA GLN A 84 -24.50 -20.49 -18.93
C GLN A 84 -24.51 -22.01 -19.09
N LYS A 85 -25.64 -22.53 -19.54
CA LYS A 85 -25.79 -23.95 -19.85
C LYS A 85 -25.15 -24.27 -21.20
N ALA A 86 -23.97 -24.88 -21.18
CA ALA A 86 -23.36 -25.47 -22.36
C ALA A 86 -24.24 -26.61 -22.92
N GLU A 87 -24.42 -26.67 -24.23
CA GLU A 87 -25.20 -27.70 -24.90
C GLU A 87 -24.53 -29.08 -24.77
N LYS A 88 -25.32 -30.16 -24.92
CA LYS A 88 -24.84 -31.54 -24.72
C LYS A 88 -23.73 -31.94 -25.71
N ASN A 89 -23.80 -31.45 -26.95
CA ASN A 89 -22.82 -31.66 -28.02
C ASN A 89 -21.58 -30.78 -27.90
N GLN A 90 -21.67 -29.67 -27.18
CA GLN A 90 -20.54 -28.77 -26.97
C GLN A 90 -19.53 -29.40 -26.00
N GLN A 91 -18.25 -29.15 -26.21
CA GLN A 91 -17.17 -29.51 -25.30
C GLN A 91 -16.63 -28.27 -24.61
N LEU A 92 -16.19 -28.42 -23.36
CA LEU A 92 -15.56 -27.35 -22.59
C LEU A 92 -14.07 -27.60 -22.45
N GLN A 93 -13.25 -26.55 -22.54
CA GLN A 93 -11.83 -26.63 -22.25
C GLN A 93 -11.40 -25.47 -21.37
N TRP A 94 -10.85 -25.80 -20.21
CA TRP A 94 -10.34 -24.83 -19.26
C TRP A 94 -8.84 -24.62 -19.44
N GLN A 95 -8.40 -23.38 -19.28
CA GLN A 95 -7.00 -23.01 -19.23
C GLN A 95 -6.76 -22.04 -18.07
N ILE A 96 -5.67 -22.25 -17.33
CA ILE A 96 -5.14 -21.30 -16.34
C ILE A 96 -3.73 -20.93 -16.78
N LYS A 97 -3.42 -19.63 -16.78
CA LYS A 97 -2.08 -19.10 -16.99
C LYS A 97 -1.72 -18.18 -15.85
N VAL A 98 -0.57 -18.39 -15.22
CA VAL A 98 0.00 -17.43 -14.25
C VAL A 98 0.44 -16.19 -15.03
N ALA A 99 -0.01 -15.01 -14.59
CA ALA A 99 0.32 -13.72 -15.19
C ALA A 99 1.83 -13.45 -15.05
N ASP A 100 2.37 -13.74 -13.86
CA ASP A 100 3.78 -13.59 -13.55
C ASP A 100 4.44 -14.94 -13.17
N LYS A 101 5.23 -15.48 -14.11
CA LYS A 101 5.92 -16.77 -13.95
C LYS A 101 7.03 -16.73 -12.89
N GLN A 102 7.46 -15.57 -12.42
CA GLN A 102 8.51 -15.49 -11.40
C GLN A 102 7.97 -15.82 -10.01
N HIS A 103 6.67 -15.59 -9.80
CA HIS A 103 6.09 -15.56 -8.47
C HIS A 103 5.06 -16.68 -8.24
N GLY A 104 4.29 -17.12 -9.23
CA GLY A 104 3.17 -18.05 -8.99
C GLY A 104 3.33 -19.44 -9.61
N THR A 105 2.82 -20.48 -8.97
CA THR A 105 2.51 -21.77 -9.63
C THR A 105 1.11 -22.25 -9.22
N ILE A 106 0.54 -23.19 -9.97
CA ILE A 106 -0.88 -23.58 -9.83
C ILE A 106 -1.01 -24.99 -9.23
N ASN A 107 -2.00 -25.19 -8.35
CA ASN A 107 -2.48 -26.51 -7.95
C ASN A 107 -3.97 -26.65 -8.28
N VAL A 108 -4.29 -27.33 -9.36
CA VAL A 108 -5.67 -27.61 -9.78
C VAL A 108 -6.30 -28.62 -8.82
N LEU A 109 -7.56 -28.41 -8.43
CA LEU A 109 -8.29 -29.28 -7.50
C LEU A 109 -9.51 -29.95 -8.14
N SER A 110 -10.02 -29.44 -9.25
CA SER A 110 -11.14 -30.06 -9.99
C SER A 110 -10.92 -31.55 -10.26
N GLU A 111 -11.95 -32.37 -10.10
CA GLU A 111 -11.88 -33.83 -10.26
C GLU A 111 -11.54 -34.29 -11.69
N PHE A 112 -11.76 -33.45 -12.71
CA PHE A 112 -11.34 -33.72 -14.10
C PHE A 112 -9.82 -33.52 -14.34
N LYS A 113 -9.05 -33.31 -13.28
CA LYS A 113 -7.57 -33.17 -13.27
C LYS A 113 -6.84 -34.38 -13.88
N GLY A 114 -7.49 -35.55 -13.98
CA GLY A 114 -6.92 -36.77 -14.57
C GLY A 114 -6.72 -36.77 -16.10
N LYS A 115 -7.18 -35.76 -16.84
CA LYS A 115 -7.00 -35.66 -18.31
C LYS A 115 -6.34 -34.35 -18.78
N GLY A 116 -5.89 -33.49 -17.86
CA GLY A 116 -5.22 -32.23 -18.18
C GLY A 116 -3.69 -32.33 -18.04
N ARG A 117 -2.94 -31.67 -18.93
CA ARG A 117 -1.47 -31.63 -18.85
C ARG A 117 -1.02 -30.33 -18.18
N MET A 118 -0.34 -30.40 -17.04
CA MET A 118 0.51 -29.28 -16.62
C MET A 118 1.71 -29.22 -17.55
N LEU A 119 2.05 -28.04 -18.07
CA LEU A 119 3.35 -27.86 -18.68
C LEU A 119 4.43 -28.02 -17.59
N ASN A 120 5.62 -28.52 -17.95
CA ASN A 120 6.73 -28.85 -17.03
C ASN A 120 7.13 -27.73 -16.06
N SER A 121 6.65 -26.50 -16.28
CA SER A 121 6.98 -25.32 -15.50
C SER A 121 5.92 -24.91 -14.47
N GLY A 122 4.72 -25.52 -14.43
CA GLY A 122 3.69 -25.22 -13.41
C GLY A 122 2.99 -23.85 -13.52
N PHE A 123 3.31 -23.07 -14.57
CA PHE A 123 2.77 -21.73 -14.83
C PHE A 123 1.57 -21.72 -15.78
N LYS A 124 1.29 -22.84 -16.43
CA LYS A 124 0.14 -23.01 -17.32
C LYS A 124 -0.41 -24.42 -17.14
N TRP A 125 -1.73 -24.48 -17.04
CA TRP A 125 -2.47 -25.73 -17.06
C TRP A 125 -3.62 -25.63 -18.05
N GLN A 126 -3.93 -26.74 -18.69
CA GLN A 126 -5.06 -26.86 -19.62
C GLN A 126 -5.72 -28.22 -19.44
N SER A 127 -7.05 -28.26 -19.40
CA SER A 127 -7.81 -29.51 -19.37
C SER A 127 -7.83 -30.18 -20.74
N SER A 128 -8.14 -31.48 -20.77
CA SER A 128 -8.70 -32.08 -21.99
C SER A 128 -10.01 -31.38 -22.37
N LYS A 129 -10.50 -31.66 -23.58
CA LYS A 129 -11.87 -31.33 -23.96
C LYS A 129 -12.82 -32.14 -23.08
N LEU A 130 -13.82 -31.48 -22.50
CA LEU A 130 -14.77 -32.04 -21.55
C LEU A 130 -16.15 -32.10 -22.21
N ASP A 131 -16.56 -33.29 -22.64
CA ASP A 131 -17.88 -33.54 -23.22
C ASP A 131 -18.98 -33.65 -22.14
N GLY A 132 -20.22 -33.92 -22.55
CA GLY A 132 -21.38 -33.96 -21.68
C GLY A 132 -21.36 -35.09 -20.64
N SER A 133 -20.46 -36.07 -20.78
CA SER A 133 -20.31 -37.18 -19.82
C SER A 133 -19.51 -36.79 -18.57
N VAL A 134 -18.74 -35.70 -18.65
CA VAL A 134 -17.90 -35.24 -17.54
C VAL A 134 -18.74 -34.46 -16.53
N LYS A 135 -18.91 -35.04 -15.33
CA LYS A 135 -19.54 -34.36 -14.19
C LYS A 135 -18.80 -33.06 -13.86
N ASN A 136 -19.55 -32.01 -13.53
CA ASN A 136 -19.01 -30.70 -13.13
C ASN A 136 -18.06 -30.04 -14.16
N ARG A 137 -18.17 -30.37 -15.46
CA ARG A 137 -17.33 -29.78 -16.53
C ARG A 137 -17.37 -28.25 -16.62
N GLN A 138 -18.41 -27.62 -16.05
CA GLN A 138 -18.61 -26.17 -15.99
C GLN A 138 -17.91 -25.49 -14.81
N ARG A 139 -17.30 -26.25 -13.89
CA ARG A 139 -16.69 -25.73 -12.66
C ARG A 139 -15.19 -26.03 -12.61
N LEU A 140 -14.36 -24.99 -12.60
CA LEU A 140 -12.92 -25.09 -12.38
C LEU A 140 -12.57 -24.70 -10.95
N VAL A 141 -11.92 -25.60 -10.22
CA VAL A 141 -11.40 -25.37 -8.87
C VAL A 141 -9.89 -25.46 -8.90
N PHE A 142 -9.21 -24.44 -8.40
CA PHE A 142 -7.76 -24.45 -8.24
C PHE A 142 -7.33 -23.57 -7.07
N ARG A 143 -6.10 -23.74 -6.61
CA ARG A 143 -5.46 -22.85 -5.63
C ARG A 143 -4.06 -22.44 -6.09
N PRO A 144 -3.58 -21.25 -5.70
CA PRO A 144 -2.16 -20.94 -5.73
C PRO A 144 -1.37 -22.01 -4.99
N ARG A 145 -0.20 -22.39 -5.50
CA ARG A 145 0.78 -23.11 -4.68
C ARG A 145 1.44 -22.13 -3.73
N SER A 146 1.89 -22.63 -2.58
CA SER A 146 2.70 -21.86 -1.64
C SER A 146 3.91 -21.26 -2.35
N PHE A 147 4.12 -19.97 -2.15
CA PHE A 147 5.34 -19.29 -2.58
C PHE A 147 6.10 -18.82 -1.34
N LYS A 148 7.42 -19.03 -1.34
CA LYS A 148 8.31 -18.44 -0.34
C LYS A 148 9.33 -17.58 -1.08
N HIS A 149 9.35 -16.30 -0.79
CA HIS A 149 10.45 -15.44 -1.27
C HIS A 149 11.76 -15.91 -0.63
N GLN A 150 12.84 -15.88 -1.40
CA GLN A 150 14.17 -16.17 -0.88
C GLN A 150 14.69 -14.93 -0.14
N PRO A 151 14.96 -14.94 1.18
CA PRO A 151 15.38 -13.75 1.93
C PRO A 151 16.65 -13.07 1.37
N SER A 152 17.45 -13.81 0.61
CA SER A 152 18.65 -13.31 -0.08
C SER A 152 18.36 -12.27 -1.16
N ILE A 153 17.13 -12.20 -1.69
CA ILE A 153 16.76 -11.18 -2.68
C ILE A 153 16.69 -9.79 -2.02
N TYR A 154 16.26 -9.69 -0.76
CA TYR A 154 16.12 -8.42 -0.03
C TYR A 154 17.41 -7.96 0.65
N LYS A 155 18.48 -8.76 0.66
CA LYS A 155 19.79 -8.35 1.17
C LYS A 155 20.40 -7.33 0.20
N LYS A 156 21.23 -6.40 0.70
CA LYS A 156 22.02 -5.45 -0.11
C LYS A 156 22.68 -6.19 -1.27
N GLY A 157 22.04 -6.15 -2.43
CA GLY A 157 22.45 -6.92 -3.58
C GLY A 157 23.63 -6.23 -4.27
N LYS A 158 24.49 -7.03 -4.87
CA LYS A 158 25.22 -6.55 -6.04
C LYS A 158 24.22 -6.41 -7.20
N GLY A 159 24.34 -5.39 -8.03
CA GLY A 159 23.57 -5.31 -9.28
C GLY A 159 23.91 -6.48 -10.21
N PRO A 160 23.20 -6.63 -11.35
CA PRO A 160 23.53 -7.66 -12.35
C PRO A 160 25.01 -7.66 -12.77
N GLY A 161 25.68 -6.50 -12.73
CA GLY A 161 27.12 -6.34 -12.99
C GLY A 161 28.05 -6.50 -11.78
N GLY A 162 27.62 -7.12 -10.68
CA GLY A 162 28.49 -7.41 -9.53
C GLY A 162 28.88 -6.21 -8.65
N GLN A 163 28.46 -4.99 -9.01
CA GLN A 163 28.73 -3.79 -8.22
C GLN A 163 27.75 -3.62 -7.05
N ARG A 164 28.25 -3.09 -5.92
CA ARG A 164 27.43 -2.82 -4.74
C ARG A 164 26.41 -1.71 -5.09
N ARG A 165 25.12 -1.97 -4.88
CA ARG A 165 24.06 -1.00 -5.19
C ARG A 165 24.21 0.28 -4.34
N LYS A 166 23.89 1.43 -4.95
CA LYS A 166 23.88 2.76 -4.29
C LYS A 166 22.76 2.87 -3.24
N TYR A 167 21.62 2.23 -3.48
CA TYR A 167 20.47 2.08 -2.58
C TYR A 167 20.27 0.60 -2.21
N GLY A 168 19.37 0.28 -1.29
CA GLY A 168 19.26 -1.02 -0.63
C GLY A 168 19.02 -2.24 -1.53
N GLY A 169 18.99 -3.42 -0.91
CA GLY A 169 18.47 -4.63 -1.56
C GLY A 169 16.96 -4.57 -1.77
N GLY A 170 16.45 -5.34 -2.72
CA GLY A 170 15.03 -5.47 -3.07
C GLY A 170 14.82 -6.61 -4.08
N THR A 171 13.63 -6.76 -4.64
CA THR A 171 13.20 -7.92 -5.45
C THR A 171 14.00 -8.17 -6.75
N ARG A 172 15.03 -7.34 -7.04
CA ARG A 172 16.21 -7.59 -7.91
C ARG A 172 16.25 -6.78 -9.22
N ASN A 173 15.82 -5.52 -9.29
CA ASN A 173 15.91 -4.74 -10.55
C ASN A 173 15.42 -5.53 -11.78
N ILE A 174 14.31 -6.27 -11.64
CA ILE A 174 13.64 -6.88 -12.76
C ILE A 174 12.60 -5.85 -13.25
N ASN A 175 13.13 -4.83 -13.92
CA ASN A 175 12.54 -3.81 -14.79
C ASN A 175 11.10 -3.26 -14.59
N GLU A 176 11.01 -1.92 -14.70
CA GLU A 176 9.85 -1.14 -15.19
C GLU A 176 8.45 -1.32 -14.56
N LEU A 177 7.96 -0.25 -13.91
CA LEU A 177 6.54 0.13 -13.72
C LEU A 177 5.52 -0.89 -13.13
N LYS A 178 5.86 -2.16 -12.91
CA LYS A 178 4.98 -3.21 -12.38
C LYS A 178 5.66 -3.91 -11.20
N TYR A 179 5.48 -3.34 -10.01
CA TYR A 179 6.30 -3.64 -8.83
C TYR A 179 5.45 -3.88 -7.59
N ASN A 180 4.87 -5.06 -7.63
CA ASN A 180 4.56 -5.96 -6.53
C ASN A 180 4.58 -7.33 -7.22
N PRO A 181 4.69 -8.47 -6.52
CA PRO A 181 4.36 -9.72 -7.18
C PRO A 181 2.90 -9.58 -7.62
N GLU A 182 2.68 -9.31 -8.90
CA GLU A 182 1.36 -9.29 -9.53
C GLU A 182 0.96 -10.76 -9.63
N PHE A 183 0.69 -11.35 -8.46
CA PHE A 183 0.08 -12.65 -8.35
C PHE A 183 -1.26 -12.54 -9.02
N GLY A 184 -1.28 -13.07 -10.23
CA GLY A 184 -2.44 -13.02 -11.07
C GLY A 184 -2.57 -14.28 -11.90
N TYR A 185 -3.81 -14.59 -12.23
CA TYR A 185 -4.17 -15.76 -13.02
C TYR A 185 -5.13 -15.32 -14.11
N ILE A 186 -4.80 -15.68 -15.33
CA ILE A 186 -5.72 -15.57 -16.47
C ILE A 186 -6.39 -16.92 -16.61
N VAL A 187 -7.71 -16.94 -16.42
CA VAL A 187 -8.52 -18.14 -16.61
C VAL A 187 -9.35 -17.98 -17.87
N THR A 188 -9.22 -18.95 -18.76
CA THR A 188 -9.97 -19.02 -20.01
C THR A 188 -10.81 -20.28 -20.04
N LEU A 189 -12.07 -20.14 -20.44
CA LEU A 189 -12.93 -21.22 -20.87
C LEU A 189 -13.14 -21.11 -22.38
N SER A 190 -12.82 -22.15 -23.11
CA SER A 190 -13.19 -22.30 -24.52
C SER A 190 -14.37 -23.26 -24.63
N ILE A 191 -15.39 -22.88 -25.39
CA ILE A 191 -16.49 -23.75 -25.81
C ILE A 191 -16.20 -24.21 -27.22
N LEU A 192 -16.27 -25.52 -27.44
CA LEU A 192 -15.99 -26.13 -28.71
C LEU A 192 -17.22 -26.86 -29.24
N ASP A 193 -17.47 -26.75 -30.54
CA ASP A 193 -18.36 -27.63 -31.29
C ASP A 193 -17.57 -28.28 -32.42
N LYS A 194 -17.64 -29.61 -32.52
CA LYS A 194 -16.85 -30.41 -33.48
C LYS A 194 -15.38 -29.97 -33.54
N ASP A 195 -14.75 -29.86 -32.39
CA ASP A 195 -13.35 -29.43 -32.19
C ASP A 195 -13.01 -27.98 -32.60
N LYS A 196 -13.98 -27.20 -33.07
CA LYS A 196 -13.81 -25.77 -33.37
C LYS A 196 -14.23 -24.93 -32.18
N ILE A 197 -13.40 -23.97 -31.79
CA ILE A 197 -13.75 -23.01 -30.73
C ILE A 197 -14.85 -22.08 -31.26
N ILE A 198 -16.02 -22.13 -30.63
CA ILE A 198 -17.18 -21.30 -30.98
C ILE A 198 -17.31 -20.09 -30.05
N SER A 199 -16.81 -20.17 -28.83
CA SER A 199 -16.74 -19.04 -27.91
C SER A 199 -15.59 -19.18 -26.93
N ASN A 200 -15.15 -18.03 -26.40
CA ASN A 200 -14.15 -17.94 -25.35
C ASN A 200 -14.63 -16.98 -24.26
N HIS A 201 -14.48 -17.40 -23.03
CA HIS A 201 -14.74 -16.58 -21.84
C HIS A 201 -13.45 -16.45 -21.06
N LYS A 202 -13.09 -15.22 -20.67
CA LYS A 202 -11.87 -14.94 -19.93
C LYS A 202 -12.18 -14.19 -18.65
N THR A 203 -11.42 -14.47 -17.60
CA THR A 203 -11.42 -13.68 -16.37
C THR A 203 -9.99 -13.56 -15.83
N HIS A 204 -9.72 -12.44 -15.17
CA HIS A 204 -8.42 -12.08 -14.60
C HIS A 204 -8.55 -12.02 -13.09
N LEU A 205 -7.80 -12.88 -12.40
CA LEU A 205 -7.67 -12.82 -10.94
C LEU A 205 -6.39 -12.05 -10.65
N LYS A 206 -6.44 -10.99 -9.83
CA LYS A 206 -5.27 -10.19 -9.46
C LYS A 206 -5.41 -9.69 -8.03
N MET A 207 -4.31 -9.64 -7.29
CA MET A 207 -4.25 -8.94 -6.01
C MET A 207 -4.37 -7.42 -6.24
N ASP A 208 -4.99 -6.71 -5.30
CA ASP A 208 -4.89 -5.25 -5.21
C ASP A 208 -3.83 -4.80 -4.20
N TYR A 209 -3.67 -3.49 -4.04
CA TYR A 209 -2.64 -2.94 -3.16
C TYR A 209 -2.76 -3.39 -1.71
N LYS A 210 -3.97 -3.60 -1.17
CA LYS A 210 -4.15 -4.08 0.21
C LYS A 210 -3.71 -5.54 0.35
N ASP A 211 -4.07 -6.39 -0.62
CA ASP A 211 -3.65 -7.80 -0.60
C ASP A 211 -2.16 -7.96 -0.88
N MET A 212 -1.58 -7.08 -1.69
CA MET A 212 -0.13 -7.03 -1.89
C MET A 212 0.61 -6.71 -0.59
N ILE A 213 0.14 -5.74 0.21
CA ILE A 213 0.70 -5.48 1.54
C ILE A 213 0.61 -6.73 2.41
N ARG A 214 -0.54 -7.41 2.43
CA ARG A 214 -0.73 -8.62 3.22
C ARG A 214 0.19 -9.74 2.76
N GLN A 215 0.39 -9.89 1.46
CA GLN A 215 1.34 -10.82 0.88
C GLN A 215 2.78 -10.50 1.30
N GLU A 216 3.15 -9.22 1.34
CA GLU A 216 4.46 -8.80 1.85
C GLU A 216 4.65 -9.17 3.33
N TYR A 217 3.62 -9.09 4.18
CA TYR A 217 3.73 -9.57 5.57
C TYR A 217 4.01 -11.07 5.66
N ILE A 218 3.40 -11.88 4.79
CA ILE A 218 3.67 -13.32 4.69
C ILE A 218 5.11 -13.55 4.22
N ASN A 219 5.54 -12.82 3.20
CA ASN A 219 6.88 -12.91 2.63
C ASN A 219 7.97 -12.53 3.65
N HIS A 220 7.66 -11.58 4.52
CA HIS A 220 8.55 -11.04 5.55
C HIS A 220 8.36 -11.69 6.93
N TYR A 221 7.46 -12.67 7.05
CA TYR A 221 7.08 -13.31 8.32
C TYR A 221 8.29 -13.91 9.08
N ASP A 222 9.29 -14.41 8.35
CA ASP A 222 10.48 -15.08 8.89
C ASP A 222 11.77 -14.22 8.83
N ILE A 223 11.73 -12.96 8.38
CA ILE A 223 12.95 -12.16 8.25
C ILE A 223 13.42 -11.67 9.62
N LYS A 224 14.52 -12.27 10.11
CA LYS A 224 15.24 -11.87 11.32
C LYS A 224 15.69 -10.41 11.23
N ARG A 225 15.43 -9.66 12.30
CA ARG A 225 15.81 -8.25 12.43
C ARG A 225 17.33 -8.10 12.42
N TYR A 226 17.86 -7.19 11.60
CA TYR A 226 19.16 -6.58 11.89
C TYR A 226 18.94 -5.52 12.98
N GLY A 227 19.29 -5.84 14.23
CA GLY A 227 19.39 -4.86 15.33
C GLY A 227 18.22 -4.82 16.33
N ARG A 228 18.51 -5.26 17.56
CA ARG A 228 17.87 -5.00 18.87
C ARG A 228 16.34 -5.14 18.98
N GLY A 229 15.86 -6.39 19.08
CA GLY A 229 14.57 -6.78 19.67
C GLY A 229 14.34 -8.28 19.55
N LYS A 230 13.54 -8.90 20.45
CA LYS A 230 13.15 -10.32 20.31
C LYS A 230 12.37 -10.49 19.00
N ASN A 231 12.75 -11.48 18.20
CA ASN A 231 12.05 -11.84 16.96
C ASN A 231 10.59 -12.14 17.31
N GLY A 232 9.67 -11.35 16.76
CA GLY A 232 8.24 -11.59 16.89
C GLY A 232 7.67 -11.79 15.50
N HIS A 233 6.94 -12.87 15.29
CA HIS A 233 6.09 -13.03 14.13
C HIS A 233 5.08 -11.87 14.14
N ILE A 234 5.12 -11.04 13.10
CA ILE A 234 4.16 -9.95 12.97
C ILE A 234 2.91 -10.56 12.34
N PRO A 235 1.75 -10.48 12.99
CA PRO A 235 0.53 -10.97 12.37
C PRO A 235 0.26 -10.20 11.08
N ILE A 236 -0.34 -10.88 10.13
CA ILE A 236 -0.72 -10.31 8.85
C ILE A 236 -1.93 -9.40 9.12
N PRO A 237 -1.90 -8.11 8.75
CA PRO A 237 -3.06 -7.26 8.96
C PRO A 237 -4.27 -7.80 8.20
N LYS A 238 -5.45 -7.71 8.80
CA LYS A 238 -6.69 -7.95 8.08
C LYS A 238 -6.87 -6.88 7.02
N ARG A 239 -7.69 -7.20 6.02
CA ARG A 239 -7.94 -6.30 4.89
C ARG A 239 -8.60 -4.98 5.31
N ASP A 240 -9.53 -5.03 6.26
CA ASP A 240 -10.24 -3.88 6.83
C ASP A 240 -9.37 -3.07 7.81
N GLU A 241 -8.28 -3.66 8.33
CA GLU A 241 -7.26 -2.97 9.12
C GLU A 241 -6.30 -2.14 8.24
N ILE A 242 -6.38 -2.26 6.90
CA ILE A 242 -5.59 -1.45 5.96
C ILE A 242 -6.47 -0.33 5.41
N SER A 243 -6.06 0.91 5.66
CA SER A 243 -6.76 2.13 5.24
C SER A 243 -5.91 2.94 4.28
N ASP A 244 -6.55 3.84 3.53
CA ASP A 244 -5.85 4.81 2.70
C ASP A 244 -5.26 5.93 3.57
N ILE A 245 -4.10 6.43 3.16
CA ILE A 245 -3.54 7.68 3.68
C ILE A 245 -4.38 8.82 3.09
N PRO A 246 -4.75 9.84 3.89
CA PRO A 246 -5.50 10.99 3.41
C PRO A 246 -4.83 11.62 2.17
N GLU A 247 -5.63 11.93 1.14
CA GLU A 247 -5.12 12.49 -0.10
C GLU A 247 -4.26 13.74 0.13
N LYS A 248 -3.12 13.79 -0.56
CA LYS A 248 -2.26 14.98 -0.56
C LYS A 248 -2.99 16.16 -1.19
N PRO A 249 -3.07 17.32 -0.53
CA PRO A 249 -3.58 18.53 -1.16
C PRO A 249 -2.77 18.92 -2.41
N ARG A 250 -3.46 19.19 -3.52
CA ARG A 250 -2.87 19.42 -4.86
C ARG A 250 -1.91 20.62 -4.95
N SER A 251 -2.05 21.61 -4.07
CA SER A 251 -1.38 22.91 -4.18
C SER A 251 0.01 22.99 -3.53
N LEU A 252 0.48 21.93 -2.86
CA LEU A 252 1.67 22.01 -1.99
C LEU A 252 2.72 20.96 -2.35
N LYS A 253 3.94 21.45 -2.60
CA LYS A 253 5.13 20.63 -2.86
C LYS A 253 5.61 20.02 -1.54
N GLY A 254 5.23 18.77 -1.26
CA GLY A 254 5.80 17.96 -0.18
C GLY A 254 7.18 17.38 -0.54
N ASN A 255 7.86 16.75 0.43
CA ASN A 255 9.09 15.99 0.19
C ASN A 255 8.74 14.59 -0.39
N PRO A 256 8.99 14.34 -1.69
CA PRO A 256 8.63 13.07 -2.33
C PRO A 256 9.36 11.87 -1.73
N LEU A 257 10.47 12.08 -1.01
CA LEU A 257 11.20 11.01 -0.33
C LEU A 257 10.40 10.42 0.84
N THR A 258 9.42 11.13 1.38
CA THR A 258 8.64 10.68 2.54
C THR A 258 7.32 10.02 2.14
N GLU A 259 6.86 10.27 0.91
CA GLU A 259 5.58 9.81 0.41
C GLU A 259 5.55 8.29 0.21
N SER A 260 4.51 7.63 0.72
CA SER A 260 4.25 6.24 0.41
C SER A 260 3.64 6.13 -0.99
N LYS A 261 4.28 5.37 -1.88
CA LYS A 261 3.77 5.08 -3.23
C LYS A 261 2.40 4.40 -3.21
N TYR A 262 2.11 3.64 -2.15
CA TYR A 262 0.85 2.90 -2.03
C TYR A 262 -0.26 3.76 -1.45
N GLY A 263 0.06 4.85 -0.74
CA GLY A 263 -0.94 5.65 -0.05
C GLY A 263 -1.73 4.82 0.97
N LEU A 264 -1.12 3.83 1.62
CA LEU A 264 -1.78 2.91 2.55
C LEU A 264 -1.15 2.95 3.95
N ILE A 265 -1.98 2.72 4.96
CA ILE A 265 -1.62 2.62 6.37
C ILE A 265 -2.23 1.37 7.00
N ILE A 266 -1.48 0.74 7.90
CA ILE A 266 -2.00 -0.35 8.74
C ILE A 266 -2.47 0.29 10.03
N ASN A 267 -3.77 0.23 10.30
CA ASN A 267 -4.39 0.98 11.37
C ASN A 267 -4.26 0.28 12.74
N ASP A 268 -3.02 0.06 13.19
CA ASP A 268 -2.66 -0.36 14.55
C ASP A 268 -2.61 0.86 15.50
N GLY A 269 -3.70 1.63 15.53
CA GLY A 269 -3.74 2.92 16.25
C GLY A 269 -2.94 4.05 15.58
N LEU A 270 -2.31 3.81 14.43
CA LEU A 270 -1.51 4.82 13.73
C LEU A 270 -2.33 6.02 13.23
N LEU A 271 -3.58 5.80 12.77
CA LEU A 271 -4.44 6.93 12.39
C LEU A 271 -4.81 7.77 13.61
N GLY A 272 -5.15 7.14 14.73
CA GLY A 272 -5.39 7.84 15.98
C GLY A 272 -4.16 8.61 16.48
N LEU A 273 -2.96 8.07 16.30
CA LEU A 273 -1.71 8.79 16.59
C LEU A 273 -1.54 10.02 15.67
N ALA A 274 -1.75 9.85 14.36
CA ALA A 274 -1.69 10.95 13.41
C ALA A 274 -2.68 12.08 13.77
N ASP A 275 -3.90 11.72 14.15
CA ASP A 275 -4.95 12.67 14.57
C ASP A 275 -4.57 13.41 15.84
N LYS A 276 -4.01 12.72 16.85
CA LYS A 276 -3.50 13.36 18.08
C LYS A 276 -2.38 14.35 17.79
N ILE A 277 -1.39 13.95 16.98
CA ILE A 277 -0.27 14.81 16.58
C ILE A 277 -0.79 16.04 15.83
N ASN A 278 -1.67 15.83 14.83
CA ASN A 278 -2.24 16.92 14.05
C ASN A 278 -3.07 17.87 14.92
N SER A 279 -3.89 17.35 15.83
CA SER A 279 -4.69 18.16 16.75
C SER A 279 -3.81 19.02 17.67
N ALA A 280 -2.74 18.44 18.24
CA ALA A 280 -1.78 19.17 19.05
C ALA A 280 -1.11 20.30 18.26
N TYR A 281 -0.70 20.02 17.02
CA TYR A 281 -0.12 21.00 16.11
C TYR A 281 -1.10 22.13 15.78
N GLN A 282 -2.31 21.81 15.33
CA GLN A 282 -3.32 22.81 14.94
C GLN A 282 -3.72 23.73 16.09
N ASN A 283 -3.84 23.18 17.30
CA ASN A 283 -4.15 23.97 18.49
C ASN A 283 -3.02 24.94 18.83
N LYS A 284 -1.76 24.48 18.76
CA LYS A 284 -0.60 25.34 19.03
C LYS A 284 -0.41 26.40 17.94
N LEU A 285 -0.62 26.05 16.67
CA LEU A 285 -0.58 26.98 15.54
C LEU A 285 -1.63 28.09 15.71
N ARG A 286 -2.87 27.72 16.08
CA ARG A 286 -3.96 28.67 16.36
C ARG A 286 -3.61 29.61 17.51
N HIS A 287 -3.16 29.06 18.63
CA HIS A 287 -2.72 29.85 19.78
C HIS A 287 -1.67 30.89 19.38
N TYR A 288 -0.66 30.53 18.58
CA TYR A 288 0.35 31.48 18.12
C TYR A 288 -0.17 32.51 17.13
N LYS A 289 -1.14 32.16 16.28
CA LYS A 289 -1.80 33.14 15.40
C LYS A 289 -2.59 34.18 16.19
N GLU A 290 -3.29 33.75 17.23
CA GLU A 290 -4.13 34.62 18.07
C GLU A 290 -3.29 35.51 19.00
N THR A 291 -2.26 34.94 19.63
CA THR A 291 -1.44 35.66 20.62
C THR A 291 -0.24 36.35 20.01
N GLY A 292 0.25 35.88 18.86
CA GLY A 292 1.52 36.34 18.30
C GLY A 292 2.73 36.06 19.19
N ALA A 293 2.64 35.06 20.08
CA ALA A 293 3.63 34.82 21.12
C ALA A 293 4.90 34.09 20.64
N LEU A 294 4.91 33.52 19.43
CA LEU A 294 6.12 32.88 18.90
C LEU A 294 7.13 33.96 18.50
N LYS A 295 8.31 33.87 19.11
CA LYS A 295 9.44 34.75 18.85
C LYS A 295 10.61 33.94 18.34
N ASP A 296 11.45 34.55 17.52
CA ASP A 296 12.73 33.98 17.12
C ASP A 296 13.72 33.93 18.30
N LEU A 297 14.92 33.40 18.08
CA LEU A 297 15.98 33.33 19.08
C LEU A 297 16.43 34.72 19.58
N GLN A 298 16.25 35.76 18.77
CA GLN A 298 16.58 37.16 19.05
C GLN A 298 15.40 37.92 19.69
N LYS A 299 14.32 37.22 20.03
CA LYS A 299 13.07 37.74 20.63
C LYS A 299 12.22 38.61 19.70
N ASN A 300 12.49 38.63 18.39
CA ASN A 300 11.63 39.27 17.41
C ASN A 300 10.38 38.41 17.17
N LYS A 301 9.25 39.06 16.93
CA LYS A 301 7.98 38.37 16.65
C LYS A 301 8.03 37.72 15.27
N LEU A 302 7.72 36.43 15.19
CA LEU A 302 7.67 35.70 13.93
C LEU A 302 6.28 35.78 13.29
N LYS A 303 6.23 35.88 11.97
CA LYS A 303 4.99 35.73 11.20
C LYS A 303 4.61 34.25 11.16
N ILE A 304 3.46 33.92 11.74
CA ILE A 304 2.99 32.53 11.81
C ILE A 304 2.41 32.11 10.46
N PRO A 305 2.97 31.08 9.79
CA PRO A 305 2.47 30.62 8.50
C PRO A 305 1.13 29.88 8.63
N ASN A 306 0.39 29.76 7.53
CA ASN A 306 -0.86 28.99 7.48
C ASN A 306 -0.62 27.53 7.08
N ASN A 307 0.33 26.89 7.74
CA ASN A 307 0.76 25.55 7.41
C ASN A 307 -0.26 24.48 7.83
N LYS A 308 -0.26 23.38 7.09
CA LYS A 308 -0.97 22.15 7.45
C LYS A 308 0.05 21.05 7.73
N LEU A 309 -0.32 20.10 8.58
CA LEU A 309 0.45 18.87 8.78
C LEU A 309 -0.22 17.76 7.98
N TRP A 310 0.55 17.02 7.19
CA TRP A 310 0.03 15.95 6.35
C TRP A 310 0.74 14.64 6.64
N LEU A 311 -0.04 13.57 6.81
CA LEU A 311 0.44 12.19 6.92
C LEU A 311 0.92 11.73 5.54
N THR A 312 2.22 11.48 5.38
CA THR A 312 2.82 11.16 4.08
C THR A 312 3.12 9.68 3.91
N SER A 313 3.35 8.98 5.01
CA SER A 313 3.74 7.58 5.04
C SER A 313 3.17 6.89 6.26
N GLY A 314 2.85 5.60 6.12
CA GLY A 314 2.51 4.68 7.20
C GLY A 314 3.24 3.37 6.98
N TRP A 315 2.68 2.50 6.13
CA TRP A 315 3.40 1.32 5.67
C TRP A 315 4.34 1.64 4.50
N ARG A 316 5.53 1.02 4.48
CA ARG A 316 6.51 1.15 3.39
C ARG A 316 6.90 -0.24 2.88
N ASN A 317 6.82 -0.44 1.56
CA ASN A 317 7.26 -1.68 0.91
C ASN A 317 8.79 -1.87 1.04
N PRO A 318 9.29 -3.07 1.33
CA PRO A 318 10.63 -3.56 0.96
C PRO A 318 11.23 -2.99 -0.34
N GLU A 319 10.46 -2.92 -1.42
CA GLU A 319 10.90 -2.38 -2.72
C GLU A 319 11.15 -0.87 -2.71
N ARG A 320 10.56 -0.10 -1.76
CA ARG A 320 10.96 1.30 -1.53
C ARG A 320 12.46 1.43 -1.26
N ASN A 321 13.08 0.39 -0.70
CA ASN A 321 14.53 0.38 -0.47
C ASN A 321 15.35 0.31 -1.77
N GLU A 322 14.78 -0.13 -2.89
CA GLU A 322 15.46 -0.06 -4.19
C GLU A 322 15.64 1.38 -4.68
N TRP A 323 14.72 2.28 -4.29
CA TRP A 323 14.62 3.64 -4.82
C TRP A 323 15.07 4.73 -3.84
N TYR A 324 14.83 4.54 -2.54
CA TYR A 324 14.89 5.66 -1.58
C TYR A 324 15.75 5.42 -0.34
N SER A 325 16.11 4.17 0.04
CA SER A 325 16.85 3.95 1.30
C SER A 325 17.45 2.56 1.47
N ASN A 326 18.27 2.39 2.51
CA ASN A 326 18.78 1.11 3.00
C ASN A 326 17.97 0.55 4.21
N ALA A 327 16.80 1.13 4.52
CA ALA A 327 16.00 0.84 5.71
C ALA A 327 15.17 -0.46 5.61
N VAL A 328 15.82 -1.55 5.20
CA VAL A 328 15.23 -2.91 5.22
C VAL A 328 14.96 -3.31 6.67
N ASN A 329 13.79 -3.88 6.92
CA ASN A 329 13.23 -4.25 8.22
C ASN A 329 12.98 -3.07 9.18
N GLY A 330 12.80 -1.86 8.64
CA GLY A 330 12.42 -0.67 9.41
C GLY A 330 11.04 -0.77 10.07
N ILE A 331 10.75 0.10 11.04
CA ILE A 331 9.47 0.11 11.77
C ILE A 331 8.27 0.31 10.80
N HIS A 332 8.42 1.11 9.75
CA HIS A 332 7.38 1.27 8.71
C HIS A 332 7.03 -0.01 7.94
N GLN A 333 8.01 -0.88 7.67
CA GLN A 333 7.75 -2.13 6.97
C GLN A 333 6.91 -3.09 7.81
N ARG A 334 6.94 -2.86 9.13
CA ARG A 334 6.18 -3.57 10.16
C ARG A 334 4.89 -2.84 10.53
N GLY A 335 4.52 -1.78 9.79
CA GLY A 335 3.28 -1.04 10.03
C GLY A 335 3.23 -0.35 11.39
N GLY A 336 4.38 -0.03 11.99
CA GLY A 336 4.46 0.51 13.35
C GLY A 336 4.83 1.99 13.42
N ALA A 337 4.93 2.69 12.29
CA ALA A 337 5.34 4.08 12.23
C ALA A 337 4.59 4.87 11.15
N ILE A 338 4.55 6.18 11.33
CA ILE A 338 4.02 7.17 10.39
C ILE A 338 5.01 8.30 10.20
N ASP A 339 4.96 8.92 9.03
CA ASP A 339 5.67 10.17 8.77
C ASP A 339 4.69 11.29 8.50
N LEU A 340 4.98 12.46 9.06
CA LEU A 340 4.20 13.66 8.84
C LEU A 340 5.10 14.79 8.34
N VAL A 341 4.63 15.54 7.34
CA VAL A 341 5.33 16.71 6.81
C VAL A 341 4.53 17.98 7.04
N ILE A 342 5.25 19.05 7.33
CA ILE A 342 4.70 20.40 7.24
C ILE A 342 4.51 20.72 5.76
N MET A 343 3.28 21.05 5.38
CA MET A 343 2.93 21.41 4.02
C MET A 343 3.35 22.86 3.73
N ALA A 344 4.63 23.04 3.45
CA ALA A 344 5.27 24.29 3.03
C ALA A 344 6.40 23.95 2.05
N PRO A 345 6.92 24.92 1.27
CA PRO A 345 8.10 24.68 0.44
C PRO A 345 9.26 24.12 1.28
N SER A 346 9.92 23.06 0.80
CA SER A 346 11.08 22.48 1.49
C SER A 346 12.18 23.52 1.72
N ASN A 347 12.87 23.44 2.86
CA ASN A 347 13.95 24.36 3.25
C ASN A 347 13.51 25.84 3.27
N SER A 348 12.24 26.11 3.61
CA SER A 348 11.73 27.47 3.78
C SER A 348 11.57 27.84 5.25
N LEU A 349 11.63 29.13 5.55
CA LEU A 349 11.32 29.68 6.87
C LEU A 349 9.92 29.25 7.35
N GLU A 350 8.95 29.13 6.45
CA GLU A 350 7.61 28.66 6.79
C GLU A 350 7.64 27.20 7.27
N ALA A 351 8.36 26.31 6.60
CA ALA A 351 8.54 24.92 7.02
C ALA A 351 9.24 24.86 8.39
N ALA A 352 10.31 25.64 8.57
CA ALA A 352 11.08 25.71 9.81
C ALA A 352 10.22 26.15 11.00
N ILE A 353 9.45 27.23 10.85
CA ILE A 353 8.48 27.69 11.85
C ILE A 353 7.44 26.60 12.13
N GLY A 354 6.96 25.92 11.09
CA GLY A 354 6.00 24.81 11.23
C GLY A 354 6.55 23.67 12.10
N TYR A 355 7.77 23.21 11.84
CA TYR A 355 8.41 22.16 12.63
C TYR A 355 8.71 22.60 14.06
N TRP A 356 9.07 23.86 14.27
CA TRP A 356 9.27 24.40 15.62
C TRP A 356 7.97 24.41 16.43
N ILE A 357 6.87 24.89 15.85
CA ILE A 357 5.54 24.88 16.48
C ILE A 357 5.11 23.43 16.77
N LEU A 358 5.30 22.51 15.82
CA LEU A 358 5.01 21.09 15.99
C LEU A 358 5.81 20.50 17.15
N TRP A 359 7.11 20.76 17.22
CA TRP A 359 7.95 20.25 18.31
C TRP A 359 7.48 20.75 19.68
N GLN A 360 7.16 22.04 19.80
CA GLN A 360 6.63 22.60 21.05
C GLN A 360 5.26 22.01 21.42
N ALA A 361 4.38 21.81 20.45
CA ALA A 361 3.10 21.12 20.66
C ALA A 361 3.29 19.70 21.20
N LEU A 362 4.19 18.92 20.59
CA LEU A 362 4.48 17.54 21.00
C LEU A 362 5.08 17.48 22.40
N GLN A 363 6.01 18.38 22.74
CA GLN A 363 6.60 18.43 24.07
C GLN A 363 5.57 18.79 25.15
N GLN A 364 4.69 19.75 24.87
CA GLN A 364 3.61 20.13 25.78
C GLN A 364 2.59 19.00 25.98
N LYS A 365 2.33 18.21 24.93
CA LYS A 365 1.33 17.12 24.93
C LYS A 365 1.94 15.73 25.04
N LYS A 366 3.17 15.64 25.57
CA LYS A 366 3.96 14.41 25.55
C LYS A 366 3.27 13.22 26.23
N SER A 367 2.60 13.47 27.35
CA SER A 367 1.84 12.45 28.10
C SER A 367 0.59 11.94 27.36
N GLU A 368 -0.01 12.77 26.49
CA GLU A 368 -1.26 12.44 25.78
C GLU A 368 -1.01 11.68 24.46
N ILE A 369 0.13 11.95 23.82
CA ILE A 369 0.48 11.43 22.48
C ILE A 369 1.04 9.99 22.55
N ASN A 370 1.61 9.58 23.69
CA ASN A 370 2.14 8.23 23.97
C ASN A 370 2.83 7.56 22.75
N ALA A 371 3.78 8.26 22.17
CA ALA A 371 4.56 7.81 21.03
C ALA A 371 6.04 8.17 21.21
N PHE A 372 6.91 7.47 20.49
CA PHE A 372 8.25 7.99 20.23
C PHE A 372 8.16 8.80 18.94
N TRP A 373 8.73 9.99 18.94
CA TRP A 373 8.85 10.80 17.74
C TRP A 373 10.22 11.43 17.67
N GLN A 374 10.66 11.64 16.44
CA GLN A 374 11.90 12.32 16.13
C GLN A 374 11.71 13.14 14.86
N LEU A 375 12.35 14.30 14.79
CA LEU A 375 12.55 14.95 13.51
C LEU A 375 13.66 14.23 12.77
N GLU A 376 13.51 14.15 11.45
CA GLU A 376 14.55 13.63 10.57
C GLU A 376 15.00 14.70 9.58
N THR A 377 16.21 14.51 9.04
CA THR A 377 16.72 15.27 7.91
C THR A 377 17.39 14.32 6.93
N ASN A 378 16.98 14.36 5.65
CA ASN A 378 17.47 13.46 4.60
C ASN A 378 17.42 11.97 4.99
N GLY A 379 16.36 11.58 5.71
CA GLY A 379 16.15 10.21 6.19
C GLY A 379 17.10 9.77 7.31
N ARG A 380 17.63 10.71 8.09
CA ARG A 380 18.43 10.44 9.30
C ARG A 380 17.77 11.08 10.52
N PRO A 381 17.71 10.39 11.67
CA PRO A 381 17.27 10.97 12.93
C PRO A 381 18.12 12.17 13.31
N MET A 382 17.47 13.26 13.69
CA MET A 382 18.16 14.41 14.28
C MET A 382 18.55 14.11 15.72
N THR A 383 19.81 14.33 16.04
CA THR A 383 20.44 14.18 17.35
C THR A 383 20.17 15.39 18.24
N THR A 384 20.22 15.18 19.56
CA THR A 384 20.06 16.26 20.56
C THR A 384 21.07 17.40 20.41
N ARG A 385 22.22 17.16 19.75
CA ARG A 385 23.20 18.21 19.43
C ARG A 385 22.70 19.15 18.33
N GLU A 386 21.91 18.66 17.38
CA GLU A 386 21.28 19.49 16.34
C GLU A 386 20.17 20.38 16.92
N PHE A 387 19.59 19.99 18.06
CA PHE A 387 18.61 20.80 18.80
C PHE A 387 19.24 21.85 19.74
N LYS A 388 20.58 21.90 19.85
CA LYS A 388 21.24 22.95 20.63
C LYS A 388 21.21 24.27 19.88
N GLN A 389 20.99 25.35 20.61
CA GLN A 389 20.90 26.74 20.12
C GLN A 389 22.24 27.30 19.57
N ASP A 390 23.27 26.47 19.42
CA ASP A 390 24.66 26.90 19.20
C ASP A 390 24.98 27.22 17.73
N ILE A 391 24.00 27.14 16.84
CA ILE A 391 24.07 27.67 15.49
C ILE A 391 22.85 28.57 15.34
N GLU A 392 23.05 29.89 15.37
CA GLU A 392 22.02 30.86 14.98
C GLU A 392 22.02 30.95 13.45
N PRO A 393 21.15 30.23 12.72
CA PRO A 393 20.94 30.54 11.32
C PRO A 393 20.40 31.96 11.19
N ALA A 394 20.70 32.62 10.07
CA ALA A 394 20.33 34.01 9.80
C ALA A 394 18.82 34.30 9.88
N ASN A 395 17.97 33.27 9.96
CA ASN A 395 16.53 33.37 10.02
C ASN A 395 15.95 33.30 11.45
N GLY A 396 16.79 33.20 12.49
CA GLY A 396 16.39 33.26 13.89
C GLY A 396 15.63 32.02 14.43
N ILE A 397 15.53 30.96 13.64
CA ILE A 397 14.92 29.68 14.06
C ILE A 397 16.03 28.72 14.50
N PRO A 398 15.83 27.83 15.50
CA PRO A 398 16.83 26.81 15.80
C PRO A 398 17.15 25.95 14.57
N ASP A 399 18.45 25.78 14.29
CA ASP A 399 19.00 25.08 13.11
C ASP A 399 18.40 23.68 12.88
N ALA A 400 18.05 22.97 13.95
CA ALA A 400 17.33 21.70 13.86
C ALA A 400 16.03 21.79 13.03
N PHE A 401 15.23 22.84 13.25
CA PHE A 401 13.94 22.97 12.57
C PHE A 401 14.08 23.46 11.14
N ASP A 402 15.14 24.22 10.85
CA ASP A 402 15.47 24.66 9.50
C ASP A 402 15.87 23.48 8.59
N LYS A 403 16.54 22.48 9.16
CA LYS A 403 17.01 21.28 8.46
C LYS A 403 16.01 20.12 8.43
N ALA A 404 14.94 20.19 9.23
CA ALA A 404 13.97 19.11 9.35
C ALA A 404 13.18 18.90 8.06
N ASP A 405 13.06 17.65 7.61
CA ASP A 405 12.31 17.30 6.40
C ASP A 405 10.98 16.57 6.69
N HIS A 406 10.89 15.83 7.81
CA HIS A 406 9.66 15.24 8.32
C HIS A 406 9.74 14.93 9.83
N LEU A 407 8.56 14.71 10.42
CA LEU A 407 8.41 14.06 11.72
C LEU A 407 8.20 12.57 11.49
N HIS A 408 9.08 11.74 12.04
CA HIS A 408 8.88 10.30 12.16
C HIS A 408 8.27 10.01 13.53
N ALA A 409 7.15 9.29 13.58
CA ALA A 409 6.48 8.91 14.82
C ALA A 409 6.11 7.43 14.83
N ASN A 410 6.29 6.77 15.98
CA ASN A 410 5.93 5.38 16.18
C ASN A 410 5.24 5.19 17.52
N VAL A 411 4.23 4.32 17.53
CA VAL A 411 3.44 4.00 18.73
C VAL A 411 4.35 3.43 19.81
N LEU A 412 4.21 3.92 21.05
CA LEU A 412 4.78 3.26 22.23
C LEU A 412 3.81 2.17 22.64
N TYR A 413 4.30 0.93 22.61
CA TYR A 413 3.57 -0.25 23.08
C TYR A 413 3.99 -0.61 24.49
#